data_AF-A0A318HNN6-F1
#
_entry.id   AF-A0A318HNN6-F1
#
_cell.length_a   1.000
_cell.length_b   1.000
_cell.length_c   1.000
_cell.angle_alpha   90.00
_cell.angle_beta   90.00
_cell.angle_gamma   90.00
#
_symmetry.space_group_name_H-M   'P 1'
#
loop_
_entity.id
_entity.type
_entity.pdbx_description
1 polymer ?
#
loop_
_entity_poly.entity_id
_entity_poly.type
_entity_poly.pdbx_seq_one_letter_code
_entity_poly.pdbx_strand_id
1 'polypeptide(L)'
;MADAAMHMYTAAIDTLPDSGDSEFPHRAGIILAGLRKLQGSLSEAAGRSRVTPSVIVALSGVRHRYDELMETAAHGPGATLGQRLYVARGHAKLSTKEAASGVGLRKDLIEAVEAEEPATEDETARIKDLIAALGG
;
A
#
# COMPACT_ATOMS: atom_id res chain seq x y z
N MET A 1 13.49 -13.71 12.28
CA MET A 1 12.28 -14.00 11.48
C MET A 1 11.95 -12.88 10.51
N ALA A 2 11.88 -11.62 10.94
CA ALA A 2 11.61 -10.49 10.04
C ALA A 2 12.63 -10.36 8.89
N ASP A 3 13.93 -10.54 9.16
CA ASP A 3 14.97 -10.48 8.11
C ASP A 3 14.78 -11.54 7.03
N ALA A 4 14.49 -12.79 7.42
CA ALA A 4 14.25 -13.87 6.46
C ALA A 4 13.01 -13.58 5.60
N ALA A 5 11.92 -13.09 6.21
CA ALA A 5 10.72 -12.69 5.46
C ALA A 5 11.03 -11.54 4.49
N MET A 6 11.84 -10.55 4.90
CA MET A 6 12.26 -9.45 4.05
C MET A 6 13.13 -9.90 2.87
N HIS A 7 14.05 -10.83 3.09
CA HIS A 7 14.82 -11.43 2.00
C HIS A 7 13.93 -12.17 1.01
N MET A 8 12.93 -12.93 1.49
CA MET A 8 11.98 -13.61 0.63
C MET A 8 11.15 -12.64 -0.22
N TYR A 9 10.63 -11.55 0.36
CA TYR A 9 9.87 -10.56 -0.40
C TYR A 9 10.74 -9.78 -1.39
N THR A 10 11.98 -9.46 -1.01
CA THR A 10 12.93 -8.82 -1.94
C THR A 10 13.17 -9.71 -3.16
N ALA A 11 13.49 -11.00 -2.92
CA ALA A 11 13.67 -11.96 -4.01
C ALA A 11 12.40 -12.13 -4.87
N ALA A 12 11.21 -12.11 -4.24
CA ALA A 12 9.95 -12.19 -4.99
C ALA A 12 9.73 -10.96 -5.90
N ILE A 13 10.02 -9.76 -5.39
CA ILE A 13 9.96 -8.50 -6.17
C ILE A 13 10.94 -8.55 -7.34
N ASP A 14 12.17 -9.02 -7.12
CA ASP A 14 13.20 -9.12 -8.17
C ASP A 14 12.81 -10.10 -9.30
N THR A 15 11.83 -10.98 -9.06
CA THR A 15 11.31 -11.94 -10.05
C THR A 15 10.00 -11.50 -10.71
N LEU A 16 9.50 -10.31 -10.38
CA LEU A 16 8.31 -9.77 -11.04
C LEU A 16 8.59 -9.57 -12.54
N PRO A 17 7.60 -9.81 -13.40
CA PRO A 17 7.71 -9.44 -14.81
C PRO A 17 7.75 -7.90 -14.95
N ASP A 18 7.93 -7.43 -16.18
CA ASP A 18 7.82 -5.99 -16.47
C ASP A 18 6.44 -5.45 -16.08
N SER A 19 6.38 -4.19 -15.64
CA SER A 19 5.12 -3.53 -15.21
C SER A 19 4.03 -3.48 -16.30
N GLY A 20 4.42 -3.53 -17.58
CA GLY A 20 3.51 -3.63 -18.72
C GLY A 20 3.01 -5.05 -19.02
N ASP A 21 3.55 -6.08 -18.37
CA ASP A 21 3.13 -7.46 -18.54
C ASP A 21 1.75 -7.71 -17.90
N SER A 22 0.89 -8.45 -18.59
CA SER A 22 -0.44 -8.82 -18.11
C SER A 22 -0.45 -9.60 -16.79
N GLU A 23 0.63 -10.33 -16.47
CA GLU A 23 0.76 -11.07 -15.20
C GLU A 23 1.20 -10.19 -14.03
N PHE A 24 1.79 -9.02 -14.31
CA PHE A 24 2.36 -8.14 -13.28
C PHE A 24 1.33 -7.76 -12.20
N PRO A 25 0.11 -7.26 -12.52
CA PRO A 25 -0.82 -6.78 -11.50
C PRO A 25 -1.19 -7.88 -10.50
N HIS A 26 -1.39 -9.11 -10.98
CA HIS A 26 -1.73 -10.23 -10.11
C HIS A 26 -0.58 -10.60 -9.17
N ARG A 27 0.64 -10.74 -9.70
CA ARG A 27 1.82 -11.12 -8.91
C ARG A 27 2.20 -10.02 -7.91
N ALA A 28 2.18 -8.76 -8.34
CA ALA A 28 2.43 -7.60 -7.47
C ALA A 28 1.40 -7.53 -6.34
N GLY A 29 0.11 -7.75 -6.63
CA GLY A 29 -0.96 -7.77 -5.63
C GLY A 29 -0.74 -8.80 -4.51
N ILE A 30 -0.28 -10.01 -4.85
CA ILE A 30 0.05 -11.05 -3.86
C ILE A 30 1.18 -10.59 -2.94
N ILE A 31 2.25 -10.02 -3.50
CA ILE A 31 3.40 -9.53 -2.75
C ILE A 31 3.00 -8.35 -1.84
N LEU A 32 2.26 -7.37 -2.37
CA LEU A 32 1.76 -6.21 -1.60
C LEU A 32 0.90 -6.65 -0.41
N ALA A 33 0.00 -7.61 -0.60
CA ALA A 33 -0.82 -8.15 0.49
C ALA A 33 0.05 -8.84 1.57
N GLY A 34 1.08 -9.57 1.16
CA GLY A 34 2.06 -10.18 2.07
C GLY A 34 2.87 -9.15 2.87
N LEU A 35 3.40 -8.13 2.19
CA LEU A 35 4.12 -7.02 2.82
C LEU A 35 3.24 -6.24 3.81
N ARG A 36 1.97 -5.99 3.47
CA ARG A 36 1.01 -5.31 4.36
C ARG A 36 0.79 -6.09 5.67
N LYS A 37 0.64 -7.42 5.58
CA LYS A 37 0.52 -8.29 6.78
C LYS A 37 1.79 -8.24 7.65
N LEU A 38 2.96 -8.24 7.02
CA LEU A 38 4.23 -8.12 7.73
C LEU A 38 4.38 -6.74 8.39
N GLN A 39 4.01 -5.67 7.69
CA GLN A 39 3.99 -4.31 8.21
C GLN A 39 3.07 -4.18 9.44
N GLY A 40 1.86 -4.75 9.38
CA GLY A 40 0.94 -4.77 10.51
C GLY A 40 1.56 -5.46 11.73
N SER A 41 2.11 -6.66 11.53
CA SER A 41 2.76 -7.43 12.61
C SER A 41 3.94 -6.68 13.25
N LEU A 42 4.75 -5.99 12.45
CA LEU A 42 5.88 -5.18 12.95
C LEU A 42 5.43 -3.86 13.59
N SER A 43 4.35 -3.24 13.10
CA SER A 43 3.77 -2.05 13.72
C SER A 43 3.22 -2.36 15.10
N GLU A 44 2.53 -3.50 15.24
CA GLU A 44 2.07 -4.01 16.54
C GLU A 44 3.25 -4.31 17.48
N ALA A 45 4.33 -4.91 16.97
CA ALA A 45 5.53 -5.12 17.77
C ALA A 45 6.21 -3.80 18.18
N ALA A 46 6.20 -2.81 17.30
CA ALA A 46 6.80 -1.49 17.54
C ALA A 46 6.05 -0.67 18.60
N GLY A 47 4.73 -0.87 18.74
CA GLY A 47 3.90 -0.22 19.75
C GLY A 47 4.06 -0.76 21.18
N ARG A 48 4.83 -1.83 21.40
CA ARG A 48 5.00 -2.46 22.72
C ARG A 48 6.06 -1.74 23.55
N SER A 49 5.89 -1.72 24.88
CA SER A 49 6.76 -0.97 25.83
C SER A 49 8.24 -1.38 25.87
N ARG A 50 8.64 -2.49 25.22
CA ARG A 50 10.04 -2.96 25.13
C ARG A 50 10.40 -3.29 23.69
N VAL A 51 10.30 -2.31 22.81
CA VAL A 51 10.73 -2.48 21.41
C VAL A 51 12.26 -2.51 21.31
N THR A 52 12.80 -3.39 20.46
CA THR A 52 14.22 -3.37 20.10
C THR A 52 14.44 -2.51 18.85
N PRO A 53 15.60 -1.84 18.70
CA PRO A 53 15.93 -1.11 17.47
C PRO A 53 15.80 -1.94 16.19
N SER A 54 16.06 -3.25 16.27
CA SER A 54 15.90 -4.19 15.14
C SER A 54 14.47 -4.27 14.60
N VAL A 55 13.44 -4.14 15.45
CA VAL A 55 12.04 -4.11 15.00
C VAL A 55 11.76 -2.83 14.23
N ILE A 56 12.30 -1.69 14.67
CA ILE A 56 12.14 -0.40 13.99
C ILE A 56 12.83 -0.42 12.62
N VAL A 57 14.04 -0.96 12.54
CA VAL A 57 14.77 -1.13 11.26
C VAL A 57 13.99 -2.04 10.32
N ALA A 58 13.50 -3.19 10.80
CA ALA A 58 12.69 -4.10 9.98
C ALA A 58 11.40 -3.43 9.48
N LEU A 59 10.69 -2.69 10.36
CA LEU A 59 9.47 -1.97 9.98
C LEU A 59 9.75 -0.90 8.93
N SER A 60 10.84 -0.15 9.08
CA SER A 60 11.28 0.83 8.07
C SER A 60 11.58 0.16 6.72
N GLY A 61 12.27 -0.98 6.73
CA GLY A 61 12.60 -1.74 5.52
C GLY A 61 11.36 -2.26 4.79
N VAL A 62 10.38 -2.82 5.53
CA VAL A 62 9.11 -3.28 4.95
C VAL A 62 8.35 -2.12 4.31
N ARG A 63 8.22 -0.98 5.01
CA ARG A 63 7.53 0.20 4.49
C ARG A 63 8.13 0.68 3.19
N HIS A 64 9.47 0.79 3.15
CA HIS A 64 10.15 1.24 1.94
C HIS A 64 9.91 0.31 0.75
N ARG A 65 10.03 -1.02 0.93
CA ARG A 65 9.76 -1.99 -0.14
C ARG A 65 8.30 -2.02 -0.58
N TYR A 66 7.37 -1.85 0.37
CA TYR A 66 5.95 -1.73 0.06
C TYR A 66 5.69 -0.48 -0.78
N ASP A 67 6.26 0.67 -0.39
CA ASP A 67 6.09 1.93 -1.11
C ASP A 67 6.67 1.86 -2.53
N GLU A 68 7.88 1.31 -2.71
CA GLU A 68 8.50 1.13 -4.03
C GLU A 68 7.66 0.25 -4.98
N LEU A 69 7.17 -0.89 -4.48
CA LEU A 69 6.33 -1.79 -5.27
C LEU A 69 4.96 -1.17 -5.55
N MET A 70 4.39 -0.47 -4.56
CA MET A 70 3.11 0.22 -4.69
C MET A 70 3.16 1.33 -5.75
N GLU A 71 4.25 2.11 -5.76
CA GLU A 71 4.50 3.13 -6.78
C GLU A 71 4.50 2.52 -8.18
N THR A 72 5.22 1.42 -8.36
CA THR A 72 5.27 0.71 -9.65
C THR A 72 3.88 0.16 -10.04
N ALA A 73 3.15 -0.43 -9.10
CA ALA A 73 1.83 -1.00 -9.34
C ALA A 73 0.78 0.05 -9.70
N ALA A 74 0.78 1.20 -9.04
CA ALA A 74 -0.20 2.26 -9.25
C ALA A 74 -0.10 2.91 -10.65
N HIS A 75 1.05 2.82 -11.31
CA HIS A 75 1.28 3.34 -12.66
C HIS A 75 1.06 2.29 -13.78
N GLY A 76 0.84 1.03 -13.41
CA GLY A 76 0.61 -0.05 -14.37
C GLY A 76 -0.80 -0.06 -14.97
N PRO A 77 -1.01 -0.71 -16.13
CA PRO A 77 -2.32 -0.78 -16.79
C PRO A 77 -3.39 -1.53 -15.99
N GLY A 78 -2.99 -2.33 -15.00
CA GLY A 78 -3.89 -3.05 -14.09
C GLY A 78 -4.00 -2.43 -12.70
N ALA A 79 -3.59 -1.17 -12.53
CA ALA A 79 -3.60 -0.49 -11.23
C ALA A 79 -5.01 -0.48 -10.62
N THR A 80 -5.12 -0.92 -9.36
CA THR A 80 -6.39 -0.90 -8.63
C THR A 80 -6.72 0.50 -8.13
N LEU A 81 -7.97 0.72 -7.72
CA LEU A 81 -8.38 1.98 -7.08
C LEU A 81 -7.56 2.26 -5.81
N GLY A 82 -7.33 1.22 -5.00
CA GLY A 82 -6.56 1.30 -3.75
C GLY A 82 -5.10 1.70 -3.99
N GLN A 83 -4.45 1.10 -4.98
CA GLN A 83 -3.07 1.42 -5.34
C GLN A 83 -2.91 2.87 -5.78
N ARG A 84 -3.78 3.32 -6.69
CA ARG A 84 -3.78 4.72 -7.18
C ARG A 84 -4.06 5.71 -6.06
N LEU A 85 -5.03 5.41 -5.18
CA LEU A 85 -5.34 6.22 -4.02
C LEU A 85 -4.14 6.35 -3.07
N TYR A 86 -3.50 5.22 -2.73
CA TYR A 86 -2.35 5.19 -1.84
C TYR A 86 -1.23 6.12 -2.34
N VAL A 87 -0.88 6.01 -3.62
CA VAL A 87 0.19 6.80 -4.24
C VAL A 87 -0.18 8.27 -4.34
N ALA A 88 -1.36 8.60 -4.86
CA ALA A 88 -1.81 9.99 -4.99
C ALA A 88 -1.83 10.70 -3.62
N ARG A 89 -2.35 10.01 -2.59
CA ARG A 89 -2.36 10.50 -1.21
C ARG A 89 -0.95 10.65 -0.63
N GLY A 90 -0.07 9.69 -0.89
CA GLY A 90 1.33 9.70 -0.46
C GLY A 90 2.11 10.88 -1.05
N HIS A 91 1.98 11.13 -2.35
CA HIS A 91 2.57 12.28 -3.03
C HIS A 91 2.06 13.61 -2.47
N ALA A 92 0.78 13.67 -2.13
CA ALA A 92 0.17 14.82 -1.47
C ALA A 92 0.50 14.93 0.03
N LYS A 93 1.22 13.96 0.61
CA LYS A 93 1.56 13.86 2.05
C LYS A 93 0.34 13.88 2.98
N LEU A 94 -0.79 13.35 2.50
CA LEU A 94 -2.03 13.29 3.27
C LEU A 94 -2.10 11.98 4.06
N SER A 95 -2.65 12.02 5.26
CA SER A 95 -3.07 10.82 6.01
C SER A 95 -4.37 10.24 5.45
N THR A 96 -4.68 8.98 5.78
CA THR A 96 -5.97 8.35 5.40
C THR A 96 -7.16 9.14 5.95
N LYS A 97 -7.02 9.77 7.12
CA LYS A 97 -8.03 10.64 7.71
C LYS A 97 -8.25 11.92 6.90
N GLU A 98 -7.17 12.58 6.47
CA GLU A 98 -7.26 13.83 5.69
C GLU A 98 -7.87 13.55 4.31
N ALA A 99 -7.42 12.50 3.63
CA ALA A 99 -8.00 12.05 2.36
C ALA A 99 -9.49 11.73 2.49
N ALA A 100 -9.88 10.97 3.52
CA ALA A 100 -11.29 10.66 3.78
C ALA A 100 -12.13 11.93 3.98
N SER A 101 -11.60 12.88 4.77
CA SER A 101 -12.29 14.15 5.05
C SER A 101 -12.49 15.00 3.79
N GLY A 102 -11.52 14.98 2.87
CA GLY A 102 -11.57 15.75 1.61
C GLY A 102 -12.72 15.36 0.68
N VAL A 103 -13.25 14.13 0.79
CA VAL A 103 -14.36 13.62 -0.03
C VAL A 103 -15.57 13.14 0.77
N GLY A 104 -15.63 13.51 2.06
CA GLY A 104 -16.76 13.18 2.94
C GLY A 104 -16.92 11.68 3.18
N LEU A 105 -15.81 10.94 3.23
CA LEU A 105 -15.76 9.50 3.49
C LEU A 105 -15.23 9.21 4.90
N ARG A 106 -15.37 7.95 5.34
CA ARG A 106 -14.83 7.49 6.62
C ARG A 106 -13.36 7.07 6.44
N LYS A 107 -12.53 7.29 7.45
CA LYS A 107 -11.10 6.90 7.46
C LYS A 107 -10.92 5.40 7.17
N ASP A 108 -11.72 4.56 7.81
CA ASP A 108 -11.64 3.11 7.68
C ASP A 108 -12.03 2.61 6.28
N LEU A 109 -12.89 3.35 5.57
CA LEU A 109 -13.16 3.07 4.16
C LEU A 109 -11.93 3.31 3.27
N ILE A 110 -11.18 4.41 3.50
CA ILE A 110 -9.93 4.65 2.76
C ILE A 110 -8.92 3.52 3.05
N GLU A 111 -8.82 3.09 4.30
CA GLU A 111 -7.94 1.98 4.71
C GLU A 111 -8.37 0.65 4.07
N ALA A 112 -9.68 0.38 3.99
CA ALA A 112 -10.24 -0.80 3.35
C ALA A 112 -9.98 -0.80 1.82
N VAL A 113 -10.19 0.33 1.15
CA VAL A 113 -9.92 0.47 -0.29
C VAL A 113 -8.43 0.31 -0.60
N GLU A 114 -7.55 0.95 0.16
CA GLU A 114 -6.09 0.72 0.04
C GLU A 114 -5.71 -0.73 0.38
N ALA A 115 -6.56 -1.45 1.12
CA ALA A 115 -6.43 -2.87 1.40
C ALA A 115 -7.02 -3.81 0.32
N GLU A 116 -7.52 -3.25 -0.79
CA GLU A 116 -8.21 -3.96 -1.88
C GLU A 116 -9.58 -4.54 -1.50
N GLU A 117 -10.23 -3.99 -0.47
CA GLU A 117 -11.63 -4.30 -0.16
C GLU A 117 -12.58 -3.55 -1.12
N PRO A 118 -13.72 -4.16 -1.47
CA PRO A 118 -14.67 -3.54 -2.38
C PRO A 118 -15.31 -2.28 -1.77
N ALA A 119 -15.51 -1.27 -2.61
CA ALA A 119 -16.29 -0.07 -2.29
C ALA A 119 -17.57 -0.04 -3.12
N THR A 120 -18.57 0.70 -2.66
CA THR A 120 -19.76 1.01 -3.45
C THR A 120 -19.43 1.91 -4.64
N GLU A 121 -20.37 2.04 -5.57
CA GLU A 121 -20.20 2.89 -6.76
C GLU A 121 -20.03 4.38 -6.40
N ASP A 122 -20.81 4.89 -5.44
CA ASP A 122 -20.69 6.28 -4.94
C ASP A 122 -19.32 6.53 -4.28
N GLU A 123 -18.88 5.60 -3.42
CA GLU A 123 -17.56 5.68 -2.78
C GLU A 123 -16.43 5.63 -3.81
N THR A 124 -16.56 4.75 -4.81
CA THR A 124 -15.61 4.65 -5.92
C THR A 124 -15.53 5.95 -6.72
N ALA A 125 -16.66 6.58 -7.02
CA ALA A 125 -16.70 7.84 -7.77
C ALA A 125 -15.97 8.95 -6.99
N ARG A 126 -16.28 9.11 -5.70
CA ARG A 126 -15.63 10.10 -4.84
C ARG A 126 -14.12 9.89 -4.71
N ILE A 127 -13.67 8.65 -4.62
CA ILE A 127 -12.24 8.33 -4.56
C ILE A 127 -11.56 8.66 -5.90
N LYS A 128 -12.20 8.39 -7.04
CA LYS A 128 -11.68 8.81 -8.35
C LYS A 128 -11.56 10.32 -8.47
N ASP A 129 -12.54 11.07 -7.96
CA ASP A 129 -12.49 12.53 -7.93
C ASP A 129 -11.34 13.05 -7.06
N LEU A 130 -11.10 12.42 -5.90
CA LEU A 130 -9.95 12.74 -5.05
C LEU A 130 -8.63 12.49 -5.77
N ILE A 131 -8.48 11.31 -6.38
CA ILE A 131 -7.27 10.92 -7.12
C ILE A 131 -6.98 11.96 -8.22
N ALA A 132 -7.99 12.30 -9.02
CA ALA A 132 -7.89 13.32 -10.07
C ALA A 132 -7.48 14.71 -9.52
N ALA A 133 -8.04 15.12 -8.37
CA ALA A 133 -7.69 16.38 -7.73
C ALA A 133 -6.25 16.43 -7.17
N LEU A 134 -5.68 15.27 -6.85
CA LEU A 134 -4.30 15.13 -6.37
C LEU A 134 -3.26 14.98 -7.50
N GLY A 135 -3.70 14.95 -8.76
CA GLY A 135 -2.82 14.85 -9.93
C GLY A 135 -2.47 13.42 -10.35
N GLY A 136 -3.32 12.43 -10.03
CA GLY A 136 -3.22 11.03 -10.49
C GLY A 136 -4.55 10.45 -10.94
#